data_AF-A0A3D2SHE1-F1
#
_entry.id   AF-A0A3D2SHE1-F1
#
_cell.length_a   1.000
_cell.length_b   1.000
_cell.length_c   1.000
_cell.angle_alpha   90.00
_cell.angle_beta   90.00
_cell.angle_gamma   90.00
#
_symmetry.space_group_name_H-M   'P 1'
#
loop_
_entity.id
_entity.type
_entity.pdbx_description
1 polymer ?
#
loop_
_entity_poly.entity_id
_entity_poly.type
_entity_poly.pdbx_seq_one_letter_code
_entity_poly.pdbx_strand_id
1 'polypeptide(L)'
;MLKNLVLNTVLISGLAACHAFPNADSGKRVQVAKSLQGKQCEQQSLDISVLKQQLQTKHIHVYAESVGHDGMMRPQMCGAPDGKVAIFSIDQKQLAQAQALGFLVYPTQ
;
A
#
# COMPACT_ATOMS: atom_id res chain seq x y z
N MET A 1 52.07 -32.99 -46.71
CA MET A 1 51.75 -32.25 -45.47
C MET A 1 50.52 -31.40 -45.74
N LEU A 2 49.36 -31.83 -45.24
CA LEU A 2 48.06 -31.17 -45.47
C LEU A 2 47.56 -30.66 -44.11
N LYS A 3 47.24 -29.36 -44.06
CA LYS A 3 46.99 -28.52 -42.88
C LYS A 3 45.84 -29.02 -42.00
N ASN A 4 46.08 -29.01 -40.67
CA ASN A 4 45.10 -29.19 -39.61
C ASN A 4 43.94 -28.18 -39.73
N LEU A 5 42.73 -28.70 -39.89
CA LEU A 5 41.49 -27.94 -39.75
C LEU A 5 40.93 -28.18 -38.34
N VAL A 6 41.21 -27.26 -37.42
CA VAL A 6 40.67 -27.28 -36.06
C VAL A 6 39.22 -26.77 -36.13
N LEU A 7 38.24 -27.68 -36.03
CA LEU A 7 36.84 -27.29 -35.86
C LEU A 7 36.61 -26.88 -34.41
N ASN A 8 36.46 -25.57 -34.21
CA ASN A 8 35.95 -24.96 -32.99
C ASN A 8 34.45 -25.21 -32.91
N THR A 9 34.02 -26.17 -32.09
CA THR A 9 32.60 -26.35 -31.74
C THR A 9 32.32 -25.61 -30.43
N VAL A 10 31.90 -24.35 -30.55
CA VAL A 10 31.31 -23.56 -29.47
C VAL A 10 29.90 -24.11 -29.21
N LEU A 11 29.69 -24.76 -28.08
CA LEU A 11 28.35 -25.16 -27.60
C LEU A 11 27.95 -24.22 -26.46
N ILE A 12 27.25 -23.13 -26.79
CA ILE A 12 26.60 -22.26 -25.80
C ILE A 12 25.18 -22.79 -25.60
N SER A 13 25.01 -23.67 -24.61
CA SER A 13 23.69 -24.07 -24.13
C SER A 13 23.20 -23.06 -23.09
N GLY A 14 22.64 -21.95 -23.56
CA GLY A 14 21.86 -21.05 -22.73
C GLY A 14 20.44 -21.57 -22.57
N LEU A 15 20.14 -22.35 -21.53
CA LEU A 15 18.76 -22.55 -21.10
C LEU A 15 18.29 -21.30 -20.36
N ALA A 16 17.71 -20.36 -21.10
CA ALA A 16 16.84 -19.35 -20.51
C ALA A 16 15.53 -20.02 -20.09
N ALA A 17 15.49 -20.56 -18.87
CA ALA A 17 14.24 -20.94 -18.23
C ALA A 17 13.54 -19.64 -17.80
N CYS A 18 12.66 -19.13 -18.66
CA CYS A 18 11.64 -18.17 -18.25
C CYS A 18 10.63 -18.91 -17.40
N HIS A 19 10.91 -19.06 -16.10
CA HIS A 19 9.88 -19.40 -15.14
C HIS A 19 8.90 -18.22 -15.16
N ALA A 20 7.74 -18.42 -15.79
CA ALA A 20 6.60 -17.56 -15.56
C ALA A 20 6.32 -17.65 -14.05
N PHE A 21 6.77 -16.63 -13.31
CA PHE A 21 6.44 -16.50 -11.91
C PHE A 21 4.92 -16.64 -11.81
N PRO A 22 4.37 -17.51 -10.94
CA PRO A 22 2.96 -17.48 -10.66
C PRO A 22 2.66 -16.04 -10.27
N ASN A 23 1.82 -15.37 -11.06
CA ASN A 23 1.39 -14.00 -10.79
C ASN A 23 0.97 -13.99 -9.33
N ALA A 24 1.81 -13.40 -8.46
CA ALA A 24 1.53 -13.28 -7.05
C ALA A 24 0.12 -12.73 -6.97
N ASP A 25 -0.79 -13.48 -6.34
CA ASP A 25 -2.22 -13.15 -6.21
C ASP A 25 -2.29 -11.65 -5.98
N SER A 26 -2.59 -10.92 -7.05
CA SER A 26 -2.60 -9.47 -7.04
C SER A 26 -3.96 -9.13 -6.48
N GLY A 27 -4.18 -9.57 -5.24
CA GLY A 27 -5.43 -9.46 -4.52
C GLY A 27 -5.89 -8.03 -4.69
N LYS A 28 -7.14 -7.88 -5.13
CA LYS A 28 -7.72 -6.56 -5.37
C LYS A 28 -7.46 -5.72 -4.12
N ARG A 29 -6.76 -4.60 -4.28
CA ARG A 29 -6.45 -3.70 -3.18
C ARG A 29 -7.53 -2.64 -3.07
N VAL A 30 -7.76 -2.18 -1.86
CA VAL A 30 -8.67 -1.06 -1.56
C VAL A 30 -7.96 -0.08 -0.63
N GLN A 31 -8.22 1.21 -0.83
CA GLN A 31 -7.76 2.24 0.10
C GLN A 31 -8.83 2.46 1.16
N VAL A 32 -8.40 2.50 2.42
CA VAL A 32 -9.26 2.83 3.56
C VAL A 32 -8.64 3.96 4.35
N ALA A 33 -9.48 4.81 4.94
CA ALA A 33 -9.03 5.98 5.68
C ALA A 33 -9.72 6.13 7.04
N LYS A 34 -9.02 6.79 7.97
CA LYS A 34 -9.53 7.15 9.29
C LYS A 34 -8.88 8.44 9.79
N SER A 35 -9.65 9.26 10.50
CA SER A 35 -9.19 10.58 10.99
C SER A 35 -7.98 10.47 11.90
N LEU A 36 -7.01 11.37 11.72
CA LEU A 36 -5.90 11.57 12.65
C LEU A 36 -6.30 12.39 13.89
N GLN A 37 -7.57 12.79 14.00
CA GLN A 37 -8.12 13.55 15.13
C GLN A 37 -7.40 14.87 15.42
N GLY A 38 -6.73 15.43 14.40
CA GLY A 38 -6.06 16.72 14.48
C GLY A 38 -7.05 17.88 14.49
N LYS A 39 -6.60 19.00 15.06
CA LYS A 39 -7.33 20.27 15.07
C LYS A 39 -6.53 21.38 14.42
N GLN A 40 -7.24 22.32 13.80
CA GLN A 40 -6.65 23.50 13.17
C GLN A 40 -5.94 24.36 14.23
N CYS A 41 -4.78 24.90 13.87
CA CYS A 41 -3.86 25.65 14.75
C CYS A 41 -3.19 24.82 15.87
N GLU A 42 -3.42 23.51 15.96
CA GLU A 42 -2.80 22.64 16.95
C GLU A 42 -1.72 21.74 16.31
N GLN A 43 -0.71 21.37 17.09
CA GLN A 43 0.33 20.40 16.70
C GLN A 43 -0.05 18.96 17.09
N GLN A 44 -1.17 18.78 17.82
CA GLN A 44 -1.59 17.50 18.35
C GLN A 44 -2.49 16.76 17.35
N SER A 45 -2.05 15.58 16.91
CA SER A 45 -2.84 14.60 16.16
C SER A 45 -2.36 13.19 16.49
N LEU A 46 -3.18 12.19 16.25
CA LEU A 46 -2.71 10.80 16.24
C LEU A 46 -1.61 10.62 15.20
N ASP A 47 -0.62 9.81 15.52
CA ASP A 47 0.37 9.36 14.55
C ASP A 47 -0.24 8.26 13.66
N ILE A 48 0.11 8.26 12.37
CA ILE A 48 -0.35 7.26 11.41
C ILE A 48 -0.03 5.83 11.86
N SER A 49 1.11 5.63 12.55
CA SER A 49 1.54 4.34 13.08
C SER A 49 0.57 3.75 14.10
N VAL A 50 -0.12 4.59 14.90
CA VAL A 50 -1.15 4.13 15.85
C VAL A 50 -2.32 3.49 15.11
N LEU A 51 -2.77 4.11 14.02
CA LEU A 51 -3.87 3.57 13.21
C LEU A 51 -3.44 2.35 12.39
N LYS A 52 -2.19 2.34 11.88
CA LYS A 52 -1.60 1.16 11.25
C LYS A 52 -1.59 -0.03 12.20
N GLN A 53 -1.18 0.18 13.45
CA GLN A 53 -1.15 -0.86 14.47
C GLN A 53 -2.54 -1.42 14.76
N GLN A 54 -3.60 -0.60 14.75
CA GLN A 54 -4.99 -1.09 14.88
C GLN A 54 -5.35 -2.12 13.79
N LEU A 55 -4.93 -1.87 12.55
CA LEU A 55 -5.11 -2.81 11.44
C LEU A 55 -4.27 -4.08 11.64
N GLN A 56 -2.99 -3.92 11.96
CA GLN A 56 -2.05 -5.04 12.11
C GLN A 56 -2.38 -5.97 13.29
N THR A 57 -2.90 -5.44 14.40
CA THR A 57 -3.39 -6.24 15.54
C THR A 57 -4.60 -7.12 15.17
N LYS A 58 -5.31 -6.78 14.09
CA LYS A 58 -6.36 -7.63 13.49
C LYS A 58 -5.86 -8.48 12.33
N HIS A 59 -4.54 -8.61 12.16
CA HIS A 59 -3.89 -9.31 11.05
C HIS A 59 -4.27 -8.76 9.66
N ILE A 60 -4.64 -7.48 9.59
CA ILE A 60 -4.85 -6.78 8.32
C ILE A 60 -3.49 -6.33 7.79
N HIS A 61 -3.15 -6.76 6.57
CA HIS A 61 -1.88 -6.40 5.96
C HIS A 61 -1.97 -5.01 5.31
N VAL A 62 -0.98 -4.16 5.59
CA VAL A 62 -0.89 -2.80 5.04
C VAL A 62 0.21 -2.77 3.98
N TYR A 63 -0.20 -2.58 2.72
CA TYR A 63 0.71 -2.54 1.56
C TYR A 63 1.33 -1.15 1.35
N ALA A 64 0.60 -0.10 1.71
CA ALA A 64 1.05 1.29 1.58
C ALA A 64 0.31 2.16 2.60
N GLU A 65 0.94 3.25 3.00
CA GLU A 65 0.35 4.23 3.92
C GLU A 65 0.68 5.66 3.47
N SER A 66 -0.25 6.58 3.73
CA SER A 66 -0.05 8.01 3.49
C SER A 66 -0.97 8.84 4.38
N VAL A 67 -0.71 10.14 4.47
CA VAL A 67 -1.61 11.10 5.10
C VAL A 67 -2.23 11.97 4.01
N GLY A 68 -3.54 12.14 4.06
CA GLY A 68 -4.31 12.98 3.15
C GLY A 68 -5.40 13.76 3.87
N HIS A 69 -6.42 14.18 3.12
CA HIS A 69 -7.60 14.86 3.66
C HIS A 69 -8.86 14.10 3.27
N ASP A 70 -9.90 14.18 4.09
CA ASP A 70 -11.20 13.56 3.79
C ASP A 70 -12.05 14.28 2.74
N GLY A 71 -11.53 15.34 2.12
CA GLY A 71 -12.18 16.07 1.04
C GLY A 71 -13.34 16.98 1.47
N MET A 72 -13.65 17.07 2.77
CA MET A 72 -14.69 17.95 3.26
C MET A 72 -14.20 19.40 3.39
N MET A 73 -14.96 20.34 2.82
CA MET A 73 -14.72 21.77 3.06
C MET A 73 -15.01 22.14 4.51
N ARG A 74 -14.14 22.96 5.11
CA ARG A 74 -14.25 23.38 6.51
C ARG A 74 -13.97 24.87 6.70
N PRO A 75 -14.68 25.53 7.64
CA PRO A 75 -14.30 26.86 8.07
C PRO A 75 -12.90 26.83 8.68
N GLN A 76 -12.13 27.90 8.43
CA GLN A 76 -10.79 28.08 9.00
C GLN A 76 -10.93 28.75 10.36
N MET A 77 -10.85 27.94 11.42
CA MET A 77 -11.02 28.39 12.81
C MET A 77 -10.25 27.47 13.76
N CYS A 78 -9.48 28.06 14.67
CA CYS A 78 -8.66 27.29 15.59
C CYS A 78 -9.52 26.37 16.49
N GLY A 79 -9.06 25.15 16.70
CA GLY A 79 -9.75 24.12 17.48
C GLY A 79 -10.80 23.30 16.73
N ALA A 80 -11.19 23.68 15.49
CA ALA A 80 -12.00 22.82 14.63
C ALA A 80 -11.18 21.65 14.07
N PRO A 81 -11.80 20.53 13.64
CA PRO A 81 -11.08 19.45 12.98
C PRO A 81 -10.28 19.92 11.75
N ASP A 82 -9.05 19.41 11.59
CA ASP A 82 -8.18 19.75 10.46
C ASP A 82 -8.48 18.95 9.18
N GLY A 83 -9.24 17.86 9.31
CA GLY A 83 -9.64 17.01 8.20
C GLY A 83 -8.59 16.02 7.71
N LYS A 84 -7.45 15.91 8.41
CA LYS A 84 -6.41 14.96 8.04
C LYS A 84 -6.83 13.53 8.36
N VAL A 85 -6.52 12.62 7.44
CA VAL A 85 -6.78 11.19 7.56
C VAL A 85 -5.52 10.39 7.26
N ALA A 86 -5.33 9.29 7.99
CA ALA A 86 -4.43 8.22 7.56
C ALA A 86 -5.12 7.41 6.48
N ILE A 87 -4.41 7.09 5.40
CA ILE A 87 -4.89 6.29 4.28
C ILE A 87 -4.01 5.05 4.17
N PHE A 88 -4.63 3.88 4.12
CA PHE A 88 -3.95 2.59 4.03
C PHE A 88 -4.45 1.80 2.83
N SER A 89 -3.52 1.17 2.11
CA SER A 89 -3.83 0.17 1.08
C SER A 89 -3.85 -1.21 1.72
N ILE A 90 -4.99 -1.89 1.65
CA ILE A 90 -5.22 -3.23 2.23
C ILE A 90 -5.82 -4.18 1.19
N ASP A 91 -5.87 -5.47 1.49
CA ASP A 91 -6.59 -6.43 0.65
C ASP A 91 -8.12 -6.19 0.76
N GLN A 92 -8.82 -6.20 -0.37
CA GLN A 92 -10.27 -5.99 -0.45
C GLN A 92 -11.05 -6.99 0.42
N LYS A 93 -10.55 -8.23 0.59
CA LYS A 93 -11.17 -9.27 1.44
C LYS A 93 -11.19 -8.86 2.91
N GLN A 94 -10.30 -7.94 3.32
CA GLN A 94 -10.19 -7.45 4.70
C GLN A 94 -10.99 -6.16 4.95
N LEU A 95 -11.69 -5.63 3.93
CA LEU A 95 -12.42 -4.37 4.04
C LEU A 95 -13.43 -4.37 5.19
N ALA A 96 -14.23 -5.42 5.33
CA ALA A 96 -15.24 -5.50 6.39
C ALA A 96 -14.63 -5.45 7.81
N GLN A 97 -13.44 -6.05 7.98
CA GLN A 97 -12.69 -6.02 9.25
C GLN A 97 -12.15 -4.62 9.53
N ALA A 98 -11.61 -3.93 8.52
CA ALA A 98 -11.18 -2.54 8.65
C ALA A 98 -12.37 -1.61 8.96
N GLN A 99 -13.53 -1.83 8.35
CA GLN A 99 -14.75 -1.07 8.64
C GLN A 99 -15.24 -1.28 10.07
N ALA A 100 -15.14 -2.49 10.62
CA ALA A 100 -15.45 -2.76 12.03
C ALA A 100 -14.51 -2.00 13.00
N LEU A 101 -13.31 -1.61 12.55
CA LEU A 101 -12.39 -0.73 13.29
C LEU A 101 -12.65 0.77 13.06
N GLY A 102 -13.69 1.13 12.29
CA GLY A 102 -14.06 2.51 11.99
C GLY A 102 -13.27 3.14 10.83
N PHE A 103 -12.63 2.34 9.98
CA PHE A 103 -12.07 2.83 8.72
C PHE A 103 -13.16 2.90 7.65
N LEU A 104 -13.09 3.92 6.79
CA LEU A 104 -14.01 4.11 5.67
C LEU A 104 -13.28 3.88 4.35
N VAL A 105 -13.99 3.47 3.29
CA VAL A 105 -13.38 3.38 1.96
C VAL A 105 -12.94 4.79 1.52
N TYR A 106 -11.70 4.91 1.11
CA TYR A 106 -11.15 6.14 0.57
C TYR A 106 -11.21 6.10 -0.95
N PRO A 107 -11.91 7.03 -1.62
CA PRO A 107 -12.01 7.03 -3.07
C PRO A 107 -10.64 7.27 -3.67
N THR A 108 -10.21 6.36 -4.54
CA THR A 108 -9.05 6.58 -5.41
C THR A 108 -9.46 7.60 -6.46
N GLN A 109 -8.81 8.77 -6.45
CA GLN A 109 -8.96 9.75 -7.51
C GLN A 109 -8.32 9.27 -8.82
#